data_AF-A0A150XF76-F1
#
_entry.id   AF-A0A150XF76-F1
#
_cell.length_a   1.000
_cell.length_b   1.000
_cell.length_c   1.000
_cell.angle_alpha   90.00
_cell.angle_beta   90.00
_cell.angle_gamma   90.00
#
_symmetry.space_group_name_H-M   'P 1'
#
loop_
_entity.id
_entity.type
_entity.pdbx_description
1 polymer ?
#
loop_
_entity_poly.entity_id
_entity_poly.type
_entity_poly.pdbx_seq_one_letter_code
_entity_poly.pdbx_strand_id
1 'polypeptide(L)'
;MFIVKFFLKNHRHSKNRFRLMANDFDAKRVLDTCISIAGHILNLSPRASFGFLGEPRIGEPRYRTKRFLVYLLYAARHYNPIDWEHYTDENISGYFLLNTQNTTLNIQYVQEVFKDYIEVD
;
A
#
# COMPACT_ATOMS: atom_id res chain seq x y z
N MET A 1 6.89 0.93 10.48
CA MET A 1 6.31 0.69 9.14
C MET A 1 5.24 1.72 8.88
N PHE A 2 5.08 2.18 7.65
CA PHE A 2 4.07 3.17 7.25
C PHE A 2 3.17 2.62 6.16
N ILE A 3 1.85 2.83 6.30
CA ILE A 3 0.85 2.41 5.31
C ILE A 3 0.12 3.67 4.83
N VAL A 4 0.25 3.97 3.53
CA VAL A 4 -0.41 5.13 2.94
C VAL A 4 -1.74 4.67 2.33
N LYS A 5 -2.86 5.05 2.97
CA LYS A 5 -4.21 4.85 2.42
C LYS A 5 -4.72 6.15 1.79
N PHE A 6 -5.31 6.07 0.60
CA PHE A 6 -5.86 7.23 -0.13
C PHE A 6 -7.34 7.06 -0.44
N PHE A 7 -8.10 8.14 -0.31
CA PHE A 7 -9.47 8.27 -0.82
C PHE A 7 -9.74 9.75 -1.19
N LEU A 8 -10.71 9.98 -2.06
CA LEU A 8 -11.12 11.34 -2.40
C LEU A 8 -11.82 12.03 -1.22
N LYS A 9 -11.53 13.32 -0.97
CA LYS A 9 -12.12 14.11 0.12
C LYS A 9 -13.67 14.14 0.12
N ASN A 10 -14.28 14.06 -1.05
CA ASN A 10 -15.75 13.97 -1.20
C ASN A 10 -16.30 12.63 -0.65
N HIS A 11 -15.49 11.57 -0.59
CA HIS A 11 -15.87 10.26 -0.05
C HIS A 11 -15.64 10.13 1.46
N ARG A 12 -15.18 11.18 2.17
CA ARG A 12 -14.78 11.10 3.59
C ARG A 12 -15.82 10.53 4.55
N HIS A 13 -17.11 10.71 4.23
CA HIS A 13 -18.23 10.24 5.05
C HIS A 13 -18.77 8.88 4.59
N SER A 14 -18.23 8.30 3.52
CA SER A 14 -18.63 6.99 3.02
C SER A 14 -17.92 5.89 3.79
N LYS A 15 -18.68 4.87 4.22
CA LYS A 15 -18.10 3.62 4.72
C LYS A 15 -17.22 2.92 3.68
N ASN A 16 -17.54 3.12 2.40
CA ASN A 16 -16.80 2.55 1.27
C ASN A 16 -15.69 3.47 0.72
N ARG A 17 -15.24 4.49 1.47
CA ARG A 17 -14.35 5.56 0.96
C ARG A 17 -13.11 5.07 0.18
N PHE A 18 -12.49 3.98 0.62
CA PHE A 18 -11.31 3.40 -0.03
C PHE A 18 -11.66 2.47 -1.21
N ARG A 19 -12.91 2.01 -1.30
CA ARG A 19 -13.40 1.13 -2.37
C ARG A 19 -13.91 1.91 -3.57
N LEU A 20 -14.35 3.15 -3.36
CA LEU A 20 -14.86 4.05 -4.40
C LEU A 20 -13.76 4.49 -5.38
N MET A 21 -14.09 4.51 -6.66
CA MET A 21 -13.18 4.96 -7.73
C MET A 21 -13.30 6.47 -7.92
N ALA A 22 -12.18 7.12 -8.25
CA ALA A 22 -12.18 8.54 -8.61
C ALA A 22 -12.76 8.81 -10.01
N ASN A 23 -12.67 7.82 -10.92
CA ASN A 23 -13.11 7.91 -12.32
C ASN A 23 -12.50 9.09 -13.10
N ASP A 24 -11.31 9.54 -12.71
CA ASP A 24 -10.54 10.59 -13.38
C ASP A 24 -9.52 10.04 -14.40
N PHE A 25 -9.44 8.71 -14.55
CA PHE A 25 -8.53 7.99 -15.46
C PHE A 25 -7.04 8.30 -15.25
N ASP A 26 -6.67 8.91 -14.11
CA ASP A 26 -5.31 9.32 -13.79
C ASP A 26 -4.83 8.68 -12.48
N ALA A 27 -4.67 7.36 -12.52
CA ALA A 27 -4.13 6.61 -11.39
C ALA A 27 -2.67 6.99 -11.10
N LYS A 28 -1.91 7.40 -12.13
CA LYS A 28 -0.48 7.71 -12.01
C LYS A 28 -0.25 8.87 -11.04
N ARG A 29 -1.02 9.95 -11.16
CA ARG A 29 -0.92 11.12 -10.27
C ARG A 29 -1.08 10.77 -8.79
N VAL A 30 -2.02 9.88 -8.46
CA VAL A 30 -2.22 9.40 -7.09
C VAL A 30 -1.02 8.57 -6.63
N LEU A 31 -0.53 7.66 -7.47
CA LEU A 31 0.63 6.82 -7.16
C LEU A 31 1.91 7.63 -6.96
N ASP A 32 2.16 8.63 -7.82
CA ASP A 32 3.29 9.56 -7.67
C ASP A 32 3.26 10.30 -6.34
N THR A 33 2.07 10.71 -5.91
CA THR A 33 1.89 11.36 -4.60
C THR A 33 2.27 10.41 -3.47
N CYS A 34 1.83 9.15 -3.52
CA CYS A 34 2.20 8.14 -2.52
C CYS A 34 3.71 7.87 -2.49
N ILE A 35 4.38 7.81 -3.64
CA ILE A 35 5.85 7.65 -3.72
C ILE A 35 6.57 8.88 -3.16
N SER A 36 6.11 10.09 -3.48
CA SER A 36 6.66 11.32 -2.94
C SER A 36 6.55 11.37 -1.40
N ILE A 37 5.40 11.00 -0.84
CA ILE A 37 5.19 10.87 0.61
C ILE A 37 6.18 9.86 1.21
N ALA A 38 6.36 8.69 0.57
CA ALA A 38 7.32 7.69 1.02
C ALA A 38 8.76 8.24 1.03
N GLY A 39 9.16 8.98 0.00
CA GLY A 39 10.45 9.68 -0.04
C GLY A 39 10.63 10.71 1.08
N HIS A 40 9.60 11.50 1.37
CA HIS A 40 9.61 12.42 2.52
C HIS A 40 9.75 11.68 3.87
N ILE A 41 9.05 10.56 4.03
CA ILE A 41 9.17 9.72 5.23
C ILE A 41 10.59 9.17 5.35
N LEU A 42 11.21 8.71 4.26
CA LEU A 42 12.58 8.20 4.28
C LEU A 42 13.62 9.24 4.69
N ASN A 43 13.42 10.51 4.31
CA ASN A 43 14.30 11.60 4.77
C ASN A 43 14.25 11.80 6.30
N LEU A 44 13.10 11.53 6.93
CA LEU A 44 12.92 11.68 8.38
C LEU A 44 13.23 10.37 9.14
N SER A 45 13.00 9.23 8.50
CA SER A 45 13.16 7.89 9.05
C SER A 45 13.80 6.99 7.97
N PRO A 46 15.14 7.01 7.83
CA PRO A 46 15.84 6.29 6.75
C PRO A 46 15.63 4.78 6.73
N ARG A 47 15.25 4.18 7.86
CA ARG A 47 14.93 2.75 8.00
C ARG A 47 13.43 2.45 7.88
N ALA A 48 12.64 3.39 7.35
CA ALA A 48 11.21 3.18 7.17
C ALA A 48 10.94 2.06 6.15
N SER A 49 10.04 1.15 6.51
CA SER A 49 9.42 0.19 5.60
C SER A 49 7.98 0.60 5.29
N PHE A 50 7.47 0.19 4.14
CA PHE A 50 6.17 0.60 3.62
C PHE A 50 5.24 -0.58 3.36
N GLY A 51 3.95 -0.29 3.35
CA GLY A 51 2.94 -1.27 2.97
C GLY A 51 1.76 -0.63 2.24
N PHE A 52 1.09 -1.44 1.42
CA PHE A 52 -0.02 -1.04 0.58
C PHE A 52 -1.12 -2.10 0.66
N LEU A 53 -2.37 -1.64 0.76
CA LEU A 53 -3.56 -2.49 0.62
C LEU A 53 -4.25 -2.15 -0.70
N GLY A 54 -4.30 -3.12 -1.60
CA GLY A 54 -5.13 -3.04 -2.80
C GLY A 54 -6.59 -3.28 -2.45
N GLU A 55 -7.25 -2.28 -1.86
CA GLU A 55 -8.68 -2.40 -1.53
C GLU A 55 -9.49 -2.82 -2.76
N PRO A 56 -10.50 -3.70 -2.63
CA PRO A 56 -11.34 -4.10 -3.74
C PRO A 56 -12.32 -2.99 -4.11
N ARG A 57 -12.63 -2.87 -5.40
CA ARG A 57 -13.81 -2.14 -5.85
C ARG A 57 -15.08 -2.79 -5.29
N ILE A 58 -16.20 -2.06 -5.36
CA ILE A 58 -17.51 -2.64 -5.04
C ILE A 58 -17.76 -3.78 -6.04
N GLY A 59 -18.04 -4.98 -5.52
CA GLY A 59 -18.23 -6.20 -6.31
C GLY A 59 -16.94 -6.92 -6.74
N GLU A 60 -15.75 -6.41 -6.41
CA GLU A 60 -14.48 -7.11 -6.64
C GLU A 60 -14.12 -7.99 -5.42
N PRO A 61 -13.59 -9.21 -5.61
CA PRO A 61 -13.10 -10.02 -4.49
C PRO A 61 -11.87 -9.36 -3.84
N ARG A 62 -11.64 -9.64 -2.55
CA ARG A 62 -10.42 -9.20 -1.85
C ARG A 62 -9.15 -9.88 -2.35
N TYR A 63 -9.28 -11.07 -2.95
CA TYR A 63 -8.16 -11.79 -3.55
C TYR A 63 -7.65 -11.07 -4.80
N ARG A 64 -6.36 -10.72 -4.80
CA ARG A 64 -5.61 -10.23 -5.96
C ARG A 64 -6.34 -9.14 -6.78
N THR A 65 -6.68 -8.04 -6.12
CA THR A 65 -7.42 -6.93 -6.75
C THR A 65 -6.62 -6.24 -7.84
N LYS A 66 -7.33 -5.52 -8.72
CA LYS A 66 -6.71 -4.67 -9.75
C LYS A 66 -5.79 -3.60 -9.15
N ARG A 67 -6.17 -3.01 -8.00
CA ARG A 67 -5.33 -2.01 -7.31
C ARG A 67 -4.02 -2.63 -6.83
N PHE A 68 -4.09 -3.79 -6.21
CA PHE A 68 -2.90 -4.52 -5.76
C PHE A 68 -1.93 -4.81 -6.90
N LEU A 69 -2.43 -5.30 -8.04
CA LEU A 69 -1.59 -5.57 -9.21
C LEU A 69 -0.90 -4.30 -9.74
N VAL A 70 -1.62 -3.19 -9.78
CA VAL A 70 -1.05 -1.89 -10.18
C VAL A 70 0.02 -1.44 -9.18
N TYR A 71 -0.24 -1.53 -7.89
CA TYR A 71 0.71 -1.11 -6.84
C TYR A 71 1.99 -1.94 -6.88
N LEU A 72 1.88 -3.26 -7.05
CA LEU A 72 3.03 -4.16 -7.20
C LEU A 72 3.92 -3.72 -8.37
N LEU A 73 3.33 -3.53 -9.55
CA LEU A 73 4.06 -3.08 -10.74
C LEU A 73 4.67 -1.69 -10.57
N TYR A 74 3.96 -0.78 -9.89
CA TYR A 74 4.44 0.59 -9.69
C TYR A 74 5.62 0.63 -8.71
N ALA A 75 5.48 -0.02 -7.56
CA ALA A 75 6.52 -0.02 -6.54
C ALA A 75 7.77 -0.77 -6.99
N ALA A 76 7.65 -1.89 -7.70
CA ALA A 76 8.80 -2.62 -8.25
C ALA A 76 9.66 -1.78 -9.22
N ARG A 77 9.10 -0.71 -9.80
CA ARG A 77 9.86 0.24 -10.65
C ARG A 77 10.63 1.28 -9.83
N HIS A 78 10.18 1.59 -8.62
CA HIS A 78 10.75 2.66 -7.78
C HIS A 78 11.69 2.12 -6.70
N TYR A 79 11.48 0.89 -6.26
CA TYR A 79 12.21 0.28 -5.16
C TYR A 79 12.92 -0.97 -5.68
N ASN A 80 14.24 -0.93 -5.65
CA ASN A 80 15.09 -1.97 -6.21
C ASN A 80 15.28 -3.11 -5.20
N PRO A 81 15.53 -4.35 -5.67
CA PRO A 81 15.63 -5.52 -4.80
C PRO A 81 16.94 -5.60 -3.97
N ILE A 82 17.90 -4.69 -4.17
CA ILE A 82 19.13 -4.62 -3.36
C ILE A 82 18.82 -3.94 -2.02
N ASP A 83 18.08 -2.83 -2.07
CA ASP A 83 17.75 -2.03 -0.89
C ASP A 83 16.40 -2.43 -0.26
N TRP A 84 15.58 -3.19 -0.99
CA TRP A 84 14.20 -3.50 -0.60
C TRP A 84 13.82 -4.96 -0.82
N GLU A 85 13.15 -5.53 0.16
CA GLU A 85 12.50 -6.83 0.05
C GLU A 85 11.00 -6.64 -0.22
N HIS A 86 10.50 -7.36 -1.21
CA HIS A 86 9.13 -7.27 -1.71
C HIS A 86 8.35 -8.50 -1.28
N TYR A 87 7.31 -8.31 -0.48
CA TYR A 87 6.43 -9.39 -0.03
C TYR A 87 4.98 -9.12 -0.41
N THR A 88 4.23 -10.17 -0.66
CA THR A 88 2.80 -10.09 -1.02
C THR A 88 1.97 -11.08 -0.22
N ASP A 89 0.76 -10.68 0.14
CA ASP A 89 -0.31 -11.57 0.55
C ASP A 89 -1.50 -11.37 -0.40
N GLU A 90 -1.65 -12.28 -1.36
CA GLU A 90 -2.68 -12.17 -2.38
C GLU A 90 -4.10 -12.31 -1.81
N ASN A 91 -4.29 -13.02 -0.69
CA ASN A 91 -5.61 -13.24 -0.09
C ASN A 91 -6.25 -11.94 0.36
N ILE A 92 -5.42 -11.03 0.87
CA ILE A 92 -5.83 -9.71 1.35
C ILE A 92 -5.44 -8.59 0.39
N SER A 93 -4.86 -8.91 -0.76
CA SER A 93 -4.30 -7.90 -1.69
C SER A 93 -3.30 -6.97 -1.01
N GLY A 94 -2.50 -7.53 -0.10
CA GLY A 94 -1.50 -6.84 0.68
C GLY A 94 -0.13 -6.89 0.00
N TYR A 95 0.57 -5.77 -0.02
CA TYR A 95 1.91 -5.67 -0.56
C TYR A 95 2.81 -4.91 0.41
N PHE A 96 3.95 -5.50 0.73
CA PHE A 96 4.89 -5.02 1.72
C PHE A 96 6.25 -4.77 1.08
N LEU A 97 6.84 -3.65 1.46
CA LEU A 97 8.12 -3.21 0.98
C LEU A 97 9.02 -2.96 2.20
N LEU A 98 9.84 -3.95 2.52
CA LEU A 98 10.72 -3.93 3.68
C LEU A 98 12.07 -3.34 3.28
N ASN A 99 12.48 -2.29 3.98
CA ASN A 99 13.82 -1.74 3.83
C ASN A 99 14.82 -2.72 4.45
N THR A 100 15.83 -3.16 3.70
CA THR A 100 16.81 -4.15 4.18
C THR A 100 17.66 -3.63 5.34
N GLN A 101 17.74 -2.31 5.51
CA GLN A 101 18.40 -1.68 6.67
C GLN A 101 17.52 -1.66 7.92
N ASN A 102 16.24 -2.05 7.83
CA ASN A 102 15.35 -2.17 8.97
C ASN A 102 15.46 -3.55 9.62
N THR A 103 16.35 -3.67 10.60
CA THR A 103 16.60 -4.91 11.35
C THR A 103 15.55 -5.21 12.43
N THR A 104 14.53 -4.37 12.59
CA THR A 104 13.53 -4.50 13.67
C THR A 104 12.20 -5.09 13.19
N LEU A 105 11.97 -5.11 11.87
CA LEU A 105 10.76 -5.68 11.28
C LEU A 105 11.06 -7.06 10.71
N ASN A 106 10.21 -8.03 11.06
CA ASN A 106 10.13 -9.30 10.35
C ASN A 106 8.77 -9.38 9.61
N ILE A 107 8.69 -10.24 8.61
CA ILE A 107 7.49 -10.35 7.77
C ILE A 107 6.27 -10.90 8.55
N GLN A 108 6.49 -11.78 9.53
CA GLN A 108 5.42 -12.35 10.34
C GLN A 108 4.67 -11.27 11.13
N TYR A 109 5.41 -10.39 11.80
CA TYR A 109 4.85 -9.25 12.53
C TYR A 109 4.11 -8.29 11.60
N VAL A 110 4.64 -8.05 10.41
CA VAL A 110 4.00 -7.17 9.41
C VAL A 110 2.67 -7.76 8.93
N GLN A 111 2.61 -9.07 8.70
CA GLN A 111 1.38 -9.77 8.34
C GLN A 111 0.34 -9.69 9.47
N GLU A 112 0.75 -9.81 10.73
CA GLU A 112 -0.14 -9.65 11.89
C GLU A 112 -0.72 -8.25 11.98
N VAL A 113 0.12 -7.21 11.92
CA VAL A 113 -0.32 -5.81 11.95
C VAL A 113 -1.38 -5.53 10.89
N PHE A 114 -1.25 -6.12 9.70
CA PHE A 114 -2.19 -5.90 8.62
C PHE A 114 -3.55 -6.57 8.80
N LYS A 115 -3.66 -7.64 9.58
CA LYS A 115 -4.97 -8.24 9.91
C LYS A 115 -5.85 -7.21 10.62
N ASP A 116 -5.27 -6.46 11.56
CA ASP A 116 -5.97 -5.39 12.27
C ASP A 116 -6.44 -4.26 11.32
N TYR A 117 -5.66 -3.94 10.28
CA TYR A 117 -6.04 -2.91 9.29
C TYR A 117 -7.15 -3.32 8.33
N ILE A 118 -7.43 -4.62 8.20
CA ILE A 118 -8.48 -5.18 7.34
C ILE A 118 -9.79 -5.33 8.13
N GLU A 119 -9.71 -5.59 9.43
CA GLU A 119 -10.89 -5.76 10.30
C GLU A 119 -11.52 -4.44 10.77
N VAL A 120 -10.80 -3.33 10.66
CA VAL A 120 -11.25 -1.99 11.11
C VAL A 120 -12.00 -1.18 10.04
N ASP A 121 -12.08 -1.65 8.79
CA ASP A 121 -12.83 -1.02 7.67
C ASP A 121 -14.08 -1.83 7.24
#